data_AF-A0A0H4JS15-F1
#
_entry.id   AF-A0A0H4JS15-F1
#
_cell.length_a   1.000
_cell.length_b   1.000
_cell.length_c   1.000
_cell.angle_alpha   90.00
_cell.angle_beta   90.00
_cell.angle_gamma   90.00
#
_symmetry.space_group_name_H-M   'P 1'
#
loop_
_entity.id
_entity.type
_entity.pdbx_description
1 polymer ?
#
loop_
_entity_poly.entity_id
_entity_poly.type
_entity_poly.pdbx_seq_one_letter_code
_entity_poly.pdbx_strand_id
1 'polypeptide(L)' 'TACGTDYLNKDMFSRSYILIYSIFVYFTPLFLIIYSYFFIIQAVAAHEKNMREQAKKMNVTSLRSGENQNISAEAKLAK' A
#
# COMPACT_ATOMS: atom_id res chain seq x y z
N THR A 1 -9.15 -32.34 -24.61
CA THR A 1 -9.83 -33.04 -23.50
C THR A 1 -9.80 -32.16 -22.27
N ALA A 2 -10.93 -31.58 -21.90
CA ALA A 2 -11.04 -30.78 -20.67
C ALA A 2 -11.75 -31.62 -19.62
N CYS A 3 -11.06 -31.92 -18.52
CA CYS A 3 -11.65 -32.52 -17.34
C CYS A 3 -11.86 -31.38 -16.33
N GLY A 4 -13.12 -31.07 -16.02
CA GLY A 4 -13.49 -30.05 -15.03
C GLY A 4 -13.90 -30.69 -13.71
N THR A 5 -14.11 -29.88 -12.68
CA THR A 5 -14.77 -30.36 -11.46
C THR A 5 -16.19 -30.81 -11.81
N ASP A 6 -16.65 -31.92 -11.21
CA ASP A 6 -17.99 -32.43 -11.48
C ASP A 6 -19.05 -31.60 -10.74
N TYR A 7 -19.52 -30.53 -11.39
CA TYR A 7 -20.58 -29.64 -10.92
C TYR A 7 -22.00 -30.07 -11.34
N LEU A 8 -22.13 -31.17 -12.10
CA LEU A 8 -23.42 -31.70 -12.55
C LEU A 8 -23.97 -32.75 -11.59
N ASN A 9 -23.08 -33.53 -10.97
CA ASN A 9 -23.48 -34.52 -9.99
C ASN A 9 -24.00 -33.85 -8.70
N LYS A 10 -25.17 -34.31 -8.24
CA LYS A 10 -25.90 -33.75 -7.10
C LYS A 10 -25.66 -34.51 -5.81
N ASP A 11 -24.77 -35.51 -5.83
CA ASP A 11 -24.34 -36.18 -4.61
C ASP A 11 -23.83 -35.16 -3.59
N MET A 12 -24.21 -35.38 -2.33
CA MET A 12 -23.90 -34.47 -1.23
C MET A 12 -22.40 -34.25 -1.06
N PHE A 13 -21.60 -35.28 -1.36
CA PHE A 13 -20.14 -35.21 -1.32
C PHE A 13 -19.59 -34.23 -2.37
N SER A 14 -19.95 -34.40 -3.64
CA SER A 14 -19.49 -33.53 -4.74
C SER A 14 -19.93 -32.08 -4.55
N ARG A 15 -21.15 -31.84 -4.06
CA ARG A 15 -21.63 -30.50 -3.74
C ARG A 15 -20.85 -29.86 -2.60
N SER A 16 -20.60 -30.59 -1.52
CA SER A 16 -19.83 -30.07 -0.38
C SER A 16 -18.39 -29.70 -0.79
N TYR A 17 -17.76 -30.51 -1.65
CA TYR A 17 -16.44 -30.26 -2.20
C TYR A 17 -16.38 -28.94 -2.98
N ILE A 18 -17.33 -28.69 -3.89
CA ILE A 18 -17.36 -27.46 -4.69
C ILE A 18 -17.57 -26.23 -3.81
N LEU A 19 -18.46 -26.30 -2.81
CA LEU A 19 -18.71 -25.18 -1.90
C LEU A 19 -17.46 -24.84 -1.09
N ILE A 20 -16.82 -25.82 -0.46
CA ILE A 20 -15.60 -25.60 0.32
C ILE A 20 -14.48 -25.07 -0.58
N TYR A 21 -14.28 -25.68 -1.75
CA TYR A 21 -13.29 -25.25 -2.72
C TYR A 21 -13.50 -23.79 -3.15
N SER A 22 -14.74 -23.38 -3.41
CA SER A 22 -15.07 -21.99 -3.78
C SER A 22 -14.77 -21.00 -2.66
N ILE A 23 -15.02 -21.35 -1.39
CA ILE A 23 -14.74 -20.49 -0.23
C ILE A 23 -13.24 -20.26 -0.08
N PHE A 24 -12.44 -21.32 -0.17
CA PHE A 24 -10.99 -21.20 0.00
C PHE A 24 -10.30 -20.56 -1.21
N VAL A 25 -10.66 -20.95 -2.43
CA VAL A 25 -9.93 -20.53 -3.63
C VAL A 25 -10.45 -19.23 -4.21
N TYR A 26 -11.71 -18.87 -3.96
CA TYR A 26 -12.28 -17.62 -4.47
C TYR A 26 -12.43 -16.57 -3.37
N PHE A 27 -13.16 -16.88 -2.30
CA PHE A 27 -13.48 -15.87 -1.29
C PHE A 27 -12.27 -15.48 -0.44
N THR A 28 -11.40 -16.42 -0.07
CA THR A 28 -10.20 -16.11 0.72
C THR A 28 -9.25 -15.13 0.01
N PRO A 29 -8.82 -15.37 -1.25
CA PRO A 29 -8.00 -14.38 -1.95
C PRO A 29 -8.76 -13.08 -2.24
N LEU A 30 -10.07 -13.13 -2.51
CA LEU A 30 -10.88 -11.92 -2.70
C LEU A 30 -10.86 -11.03 -1.45
N PHE A 31 -11.09 -11.60 -0.26
CA PHE A 31 -11.06 -10.85 1.00
C PHE A 31 -9.66 -10.32 1.32
N LEU A 32 -8.61 -11.10 1.05
CA LEU A 32 -7.23 -10.66 1.21
C LEU A 32 -6.93 -9.44 0.34
N ILE A 33 -7.34 -9.47 -0.93
CA ILE A 33 -7.19 -8.36 -1.86
C ILE A 33 -7.94 -7.12 -1.34
N ILE A 34 -9.22 -7.26 -0.99
CA ILE A 34 -10.03 -6.15 -0.46
C ILE A 34 -9.38 -5.53 0.78
N TYR A 35 -8.96 -6.36 1.73
CA TYR A 35 -8.30 -5.91 2.96
C TYR A 35 -6.99 -5.18 2.67
N SER A 36 -6.17 -5.70 1.75
CA SER A 36 -4.91 -5.07 1.34
C SER A 36 -5.16 -3.70 0.72
N TYR A 37 -6.13 -3.57 -0.20
CA TYR A 37 -6.47 -2.30 -0.83
C TYR A 37 -7.02 -1.27 0.16
N PHE A 38 -7.84 -1.70 1.12
CA PHE A 38 -8.33 -0.83 2.18
C PHE A 38 -7.17 -0.22 2.99
N PHE A 39 -6.17 -1.02 3.35
CA PHE A 39 -5.00 -0.55 4.09
C PHE A 39 -4.09 0.35 3.25
N ILE A 40 -3.90 0.04 1.96
CA ILE A 40 -3.13 0.88 1.04
C ILE A 40 -3.73 2.28 0.94
N ILE A 41 -5.05 2.39 0.78
CA ILE A 41 -5.72 3.71 0.68
C ILE A 41 -5.57 4.50 1.98
N GLN A 42 -5.72 3.86 3.14
CA GLN A 42 -5.46 4.52 4.42
C GLN A 42 -4.01 5.00 4.54
N ALA A 43 -3.04 4.17 4.14
CA ALA A 43 -1.63 4.53 4.16
C ALA A 43 -1.32 5.70 3.21
N VAL A 44 -1.92 5.74 2.02
CA VAL A 44 -1.77 6.85 1.07
C VAL A 44 -2.37 8.14 1.63
N ALA A 45 -3.54 8.11 2.26
CA ALA A 45 -4.14 9.29 2.89
C ALA A 45 -3.26 9.86 4.03
N ALA A 46 -2.67 8.98 4.84
CA ALA A 46 -1.71 9.38 5.88
C ALA A 46 -0.39 9.92 5.28
N HIS A 47 0.11 9.27 4.23
CA HIS A 47 1.32 9.70 3.52
C HIS A 47 1.15 11.08 2.88
N GLU A 48 0.02 11.32 2.21
CA GLU A 48 -0.30 12.61 1.59
C GLU A 48 -0.39 13.73 2.64
N LYS A 49 -1.06 13.47 3.77
CA LYS A 49 -1.12 14.43 4.89
C LYS A 49 0.27 14.74 5.46
N ASN A 50 1.08 13.71 5.70
CA ASN A 50 2.43 13.88 6.23
C ASN A 50 3.34 14.61 5.22
N MET A 51 3.22 14.35 3.92
CA MET A 51 3.96 15.08 2.88
C MET A 51 3.57 16.55 2.84
N ARG A 52 2.27 16.89 2.98
CA ARG A 52 1.81 18.28 3.06
C ARG A 52 2.38 19.01 4.28
N GLU A 53 2.46 18.34 5.43
CA GLU A 53 3.04 18.92 6.65
C GLU A 53 4.57 19.05 6.57
N GLN A 54 5.24 18.08 5.95
CA GLN A 54 6.67 18.14 5.67
C GLN A 54 7.01 19.27 4.69
N ALA A 55 6.22 19.48 3.64
CA ALA A 55 6.40 20.60 2.71
C ALA A 55 6.31 21.97 3.41
N LYS A 56 5.40 22.13 4.38
CA LYS A 56 5.29 23.35 5.19
C LYS A 56 6.53 23.58 6.07
N LYS A 57 7.10 22.52 6.66
CA LYS A 57 8.32 22.60 7.47
C LYS A 57 9.59 22.80 6.61
N MET A 58 9.60 22.28 5.39
CA MET A 58 10.70 22.48 4.44
C MET A 58 10.76 23.92 3.94
N ASN A 59 9.62 24.57 3.65
CA ASN A 59 9.60 25.94 3.13
C ASN A 59 10.24 26.97 4.10
N VAL A 60 10.03 26.81 5.41
CA VAL A 60 10.64 27.69 6.42
C VAL A 60 12.11 27.34 6.74
N THR A 61 12.51 26.08 6.54
CA THR A 61 13.90 25.67 6.77
C THR A 61 14.79 26.13 5.62
N SER A 62 14.32 26.08 4.36
CA SER A 62 15.08 26.63 3.23
C SER A 62 15.29 28.15 3.34
N LEU A 63 14.30 28.89 3.86
CA LEU A 63 14.42 30.35 4.06
C LEU A 63 15.43 30.71 5.15
N ARG A 64 15.50 29.95 6.26
CA ARG A 64 16.48 30.20 7.34
C ARG A 64 17.88 29.67 7.02
N SER A 65 17.99 28.61 6.22
CA SER A 65 19.28 28.04 5.79
C SER A 65 19.88 28.73 4.56
N GLY A 66 19.08 29.39 3.72
CA GLY A 66 19.54 30.10 2.52
C GLY A 66 20.42 31.33 2.82
N GLU A 67 20.18 32.02 3.93
CA GLU A 67 20.91 33.26 4.27
C GLU A 67 22.14 33.02 5.17
N ASN A 68 22.20 31.88 5.90
CA ASN A 68 23.26 31.63 6.89
C ASN A 68 24.23 30.47 6.56
N GLN A 69 23.96 29.64 5.55
CA GLN A 69 24.88 28.53 5.21
C GLN A 69 25.87 28.86 4.08
N ASN A 70 25.60 29.83 3.22
CA ASN A 70 26.52 30.18 2.12
C ASN A 70 27.73 31.02 2.57
N ILE A 71 27.67 31.74 3.70
CA ILE A 71 28.83 32.53 4.19
C ILE A 71 29.81 31.64 5.01
N SER A 72 29.32 30.59 5.68
CA SER A 72 30.15 29.78 6.57
C SER A 72 31.03 28.73 5.86
N ALA A 73 30.70 28.34 4.62
CA ALA A 73 31.50 27.37 3.86
C ALA A 73 32.72 28.03 3.19
N GLU A 74 32.61 29.29 2.73
CA GLU A 74 33.71 30.01 2.11
C GLU A 74 34.74 30.53 3.13
N ALA A 75 34.31 30.89 4.34
CA ALA A 75 35.22 31.36 5.40
C ALA A 75 36.08 30.25 6.03
N LYS A 76 35.74 28.96 5.84
CA LYS A 76 36.52 27.81 6.34
C LYS A 76 37.58 27.30 5.36
N LEU A 77 37.55 27.72 4.09
CA LEU A 77 38.56 27.32 3.10
C LEU A 77 39.79 28.26 3.08
N ALA A 78 39.72 29.38 3.80
CA ALA A 78 40.78 30.39 3.86
C ALA A 78 41.55 30.43 5.20
N LYS A 79 41.45 29.39 6.04
CA LYS A 79 42.21 29.28 7.28
C LYS A 79 42.96 27.96 7.39
#